data_AF-A0A961L938-F1
#
_entry.id   AF-A0A961L938-F1
#
_cell.length_a   1.000
_cell.length_b   1.000
_cell.length_c   1.000
_cell.angle_alpha   90.00
_cell.angle_beta   90.00
_cell.angle_gamma   90.00
#
_symmetry.space_group_name_H-M   'P 1'
#
loop_
_entity.id
_entity.type
_entity.pdbx_description
1 polymer ?
#
loop_
_entity_poly.entity_id
_entity_poly.type
_entity_poly.pdbx_seq_one_letter_code
_entity_poly.pdbx_strand_id
1 'polypeptide(L)'
;LQQAQSLLERAGPNEAAIFRRWFDVSLLTGHEDYACTAMRAAPGFAPTMQARVFCLARNGDWNAAALTLATGETLGYIDRADGDLLARFLDPDMFEGEPDLPPPVPLTPLDFLMREAIAQPRPPGALPLAFVNADLRREAGWRNQLLAAERLVRSQAITPNTLVDLYTDAKPAASGGIWNRVSAIQALDVALLAHDSEALSQALPDAYAMMEEVG
;
A
#
# COMPACT_ATOMS: atom_id res chain seq x y z
N LEU A 1 -3.38 9.54 -2.15
CA LEU A 1 -3.88 9.10 -0.81
C LEU A 1 -3.43 10.05 0.29
N GLN A 2 -2.18 10.55 0.27
CA GLN A 2 -1.68 11.52 1.25
C GLN A 2 -2.56 12.78 1.36
N GLN A 3 -3.04 13.33 0.24
CA GLN A 3 -3.94 14.47 0.24
C GLN A 3 -5.28 14.15 0.95
N ALA A 4 -5.80 12.93 0.74
CA ALA A 4 -7.01 12.47 1.42
C ALA A 4 -6.77 12.33 2.93
N GLN A 5 -5.61 11.79 3.33
CA GLN A 5 -5.21 11.71 4.74
C GLN A 5 -5.20 13.10 5.39
N SER A 6 -4.55 14.09 4.76
CA SER A 6 -4.52 15.46 5.29
C SER A 6 -5.90 16.10 5.42
N LEU A 7 -6.82 15.83 4.48
CA LEU A 7 -8.19 16.33 4.58
C LEU A 7 -8.96 15.66 5.74
N LEU A 8 -8.77 14.35 5.94
CA LEU A 8 -9.41 13.59 6.99
C LEU A 8 -8.89 13.99 8.38
N GLU A 9 -7.58 14.22 8.51
CA GLU A 9 -6.95 14.73 9.73
C GLU A 9 -7.44 16.15 10.07
N ARG A 10 -7.61 17.02 9.06
CA ARG A 10 -8.18 18.36 9.26
C ARG A 10 -9.66 18.34 9.65
N ALA A 11 -10.44 17.39 9.12
CA ALA A 11 -11.84 17.22 9.50
C ALA A 11 -11.99 16.74 10.95
N GLY A 12 -10.96 16.05 11.47
CA GLY A 12 -10.97 15.41 12.78
C GLY A 12 -11.78 14.10 12.72
N PRO A 13 -11.17 12.93 13.01
CA PRO A 13 -11.86 11.65 12.96
C PRO A 13 -12.77 11.42 14.19
N ASN A 14 -13.62 12.39 14.49
CA ASN A 14 -14.51 12.40 15.67
C ASN A 14 -15.91 11.83 15.37
N GLU A 15 -16.18 11.48 14.12
CA GLU A 15 -17.38 10.80 13.67
C GLU A 15 -17.02 9.44 13.08
N ALA A 16 -17.84 8.42 13.31
CA ALA A 16 -17.55 7.04 12.91
C ALA A 16 -17.28 6.89 11.41
N ALA A 17 -18.02 7.60 10.55
CA ALA A 17 -17.84 7.54 9.11
C ALA A 17 -16.48 8.14 8.66
N ILE A 18 -16.08 9.26 9.27
CA ILE A 18 -14.80 9.92 8.99
C ILE A 18 -13.66 9.05 9.53
N PHE A 19 -13.80 8.53 10.76
CA PHE A 19 -12.81 7.65 11.38
C PHE A 19 -12.57 6.41 10.54
N ARG A 20 -13.61 5.74 10.05
CA ARG A 20 -13.47 4.57 9.17
C ARG A 20 -12.65 4.88 7.92
N ARG A 21 -12.98 5.98 7.23
CA ARG A 21 -12.28 6.36 6.00
C ARG A 21 -10.84 6.80 6.27
N TRP A 22 -10.61 7.49 7.38
CA TRP A 22 -9.27 7.83 7.86
C TRP A 22 -8.45 6.59 8.19
N PHE A 23 -9.04 5.62 8.90
CA PHE A 23 -8.40 4.35 9.24
C PHE A 23 -7.98 3.60 7.97
N ASP A 24 -8.89 3.43 7.01
CA ASP A 24 -8.59 2.77 5.72
C ASP A 24 -7.44 3.45 4.96
N VAL A 25 -7.43 4.79 4.90
CA VAL A 25 -6.35 5.55 4.26
C VAL A 25 -5.03 5.39 5.01
N SER A 26 -5.05 5.40 6.34
CA SER A 26 -3.86 5.19 7.18
C SER A 26 -3.24 3.82 6.94
N LEU A 27 -4.05 2.76 6.81
CA LEU A 27 -3.54 1.41 6.48
C LEU A 27 -2.84 1.40 5.10
N LEU A 28 -3.45 2.02 4.08
CA LEU A 28 -2.91 2.04 2.73
C LEU A 28 -1.66 2.93 2.57
N THR A 29 -1.40 3.83 3.52
CA THR A 29 -0.29 4.78 3.49
C THR A 29 0.85 4.46 4.44
N GLY A 30 0.78 3.36 5.19
CA GLY A 30 1.86 2.95 6.11
C GLY A 30 1.77 3.57 7.50
N HIS A 31 0.58 4.06 7.88
CA HIS A 31 0.32 4.69 9.17
C HIS A 31 -0.55 3.81 10.08
N GLU A 32 -0.52 2.49 9.90
CA GLU A 32 -1.33 1.54 10.68
C GLU A 32 -1.07 1.60 12.19
N ASP A 33 0.17 1.80 12.63
CA ASP A 33 0.52 1.93 14.06
C ASP A 33 -0.11 3.17 14.70
N TYR A 34 -0.05 4.29 13.99
CA TYR A 34 -0.70 5.53 14.39
C TYR A 34 -2.22 5.37 14.45
N ALA A 35 -2.79 4.73 13.44
CA ALA A 35 -4.22 4.45 13.36
C ALA A 35 -4.70 3.57 14.52
N CYS A 36 -3.96 2.51 14.84
CA CYS A 36 -4.27 1.62 15.94
C CYS A 36 -4.07 2.25 17.32
N THR A 37 -3.11 3.16 17.48
CA THR A 37 -2.97 3.95 18.71
C THR A 37 -4.17 4.88 18.90
N ALA A 38 -4.61 5.57 17.85
CA ALA A 38 -5.80 6.43 17.92
C ALA A 38 -7.08 5.63 18.23
N MET A 39 -7.23 4.45 17.63
CA MET A 39 -8.36 3.56 17.91
C MET A 39 -8.40 3.13 19.38
N ARG A 40 -7.24 2.87 20.00
CA ARG A 40 -7.15 2.54 21.43
C ARG A 40 -7.65 3.67 22.33
N ALA A 41 -7.39 4.92 21.96
CA ALA A 41 -7.88 6.09 22.69
C ALA A 41 -9.39 6.33 22.51
N ALA A 42 -9.98 5.85 21.40
CA ALA A 42 -11.39 6.02 21.09
C ALA A 42 -12.03 4.71 20.56
N PRO A 43 -12.16 3.67 21.40
CA PRO A 43 -12.58 2.34 20.97
C PRO A 43 -14.02 2.31 20.43
N GLY A 44 -14.87 3.28 20.78
CA GLY A 44 -16.22 3.43 20.24
C GLY A 44 -16.27 3.78 18.74
N PHE A 45 -15.14 4.16 18.14
CA PHE A 45 -15.04 4.41 16.69
C PHE A 45 -14.41 3.26 15.90
N ALA A 46 -14.11 2.13 16.56
CA ALA A 46 -13.64 0.93 15.87
C ALA A 46 -14.61 0.56 14.74
N PRO A 47 -14.19 0.56 13.46
CA PRO A 47 -15.12 0.37 12.34
C PRO A 47 -15.76 -1.01 12.31
N THR A 48 -15.02 -2.03 12.75
CA THR A 48 -15.41 -3.43 12.76
C THR A 48 -14.73 -4.17 13.92
N MET A 49 -15.19 -5.38 14.27
CA MET A 49 -14.52 -6.21 15.27
C MET A 49 -13.15 -6.69 14.79
N GLN A 50 -13.00 -6.97 13.50
CA GLN A 50 -11.76 -7.32 12.84
C GLN A 50 -10.70 -6.23 13.05
N ALA A 51 -11.07 -4.96 12.84
CA ALA A 51 -10.18 -3.82 13.04
C ALA A 51 -9.75 -3.69 14.51
N ARG A 52 -10.65 -4.01 15.45
CA ARG A 52 -10.34 -4.05 16.88
C ARG A 52 -9.34 -5.16 17.21
N VAL A 53 -9.54 -6.37 16.72
CA VAL A 53 -8.61 -7.50 16.91
C VAL A 53 -7.23 -7.15 16.35
N PHE A 54 -7.17 -6.66 15.11
CA PHE A 54 -5.94 -6.22 14.45
C PHE A 54 -5.20 -5.17 15.28
N CYS A 55 -5.89 -4.12 15.75
CA CYS A 55 -5.25 -3.06 16.51
C CYS A 55 -4.87 -3.46 17.95
N LEU A 56 -5.55 -4.41 18.58
CA LEU A 56 -5.10 -4.96 19.86
C LEU A 56 -3.77 -5.70 19.68
N ALA A 57 -3.68 -6.54 18.64
CA ALA A 57 -2.46 -7.27 18.30
C ALA A 57 -1.29 -6.36 17.92
N ARG A 58 -1.51 -5.39 17.01
CA ARG A 58 -0.47 -4.42 16.62
C ARG A 58 0.02 -3.56 17.79
N ASN A 59 -0.83 -3.29 18.79
CA ASN A 59 -0.45 -2.60 20.03
C ASN A 59 0.16 -3.54 21.10
N GLY A 60 0.35 -4.82 20.80
CA GLY A 60 1.00 -5.81 21.66
C GLY A 60 0.09 -6.50 22.68
N ASP A 61 -1.22 -6.28 22.66
CA ASP A 61 -2.19 -6.94 23.55
C ASP A 61 -2.77 -8.21 22.89
N TRP A 62 -1.89 -9.20 22.69
CA TRP A 62 -2.20 -10.46 22.02
C TRP A 62 -3.32 -11.25 22.70
N ASN A 63 -3.35 -11.26 24.04
CA ASN A 63 -4.38 -11.93 24.82
C ASN A 63 -5.76 -11.30 24.60
N ALA A 64 -5.84 -9.96 24.62
CA ALA A 64 -7.10 -9.28 24.34
C ALA A 64 -7.52 -9.47 22.87
N ALA A 65 -6.58 -9.50 21.94
CA ALA A 65 -6.86 -9.76 20.52
C ALA A 65 -7.48 -11.16 20.33
N ALA A 66 -6.87 -12.21 20.88
CA ALA A 66 -7.36 -13.59 20.80
C ALA A 66 -8.74 -13.75 21.48
N LEU A 67 -8.93 -13.16 22.67
CA LEU A 67 -10.24 -13.18 23.34
C LEU A 67 -11.32 -12.45 22.53
N THR A 68 -10.97 -11.31 21.94
CA THR A 68 -11.88 -10.52 21.10
C THR A 68 -12.26 -11.28 19.84
N LEU A 69 -11.31 -11.97 19.21
CA LEU A 69 -11.55 -12.86 18.07
C LEU A 69 -12.54 -13.96 18.44
N ALA A 70 -12.24 -14.76 19.46
CA ALA A 70 -13.10 -15.87 19.88
C ALA A 70 -14.52 -15.40 20.25
N THR A 71 -14.63 -14.24 20.90
CA THR A 71 -15.93 -13.62 21.23
C THR A 71 -16.67 -13.19 19.96
N GLY A 72 -15.97 -12.56 19.02
CA GLY A 72 -16.52 -12.12 17.74
C GLY A 72 -17.06 -13.27 16.88
N GLU A 73 -16.32 -14.38 16.81
CA GLU A 73 -16.75 -15.60 16.13
C GLU A 73 -17.98 -16.23 16.80
N THR A 74 -17.94 -16.37 18.13
CA THR A 74 -19.03 -16.97 18.91
C THR A 74 -20.34 -16.18 18.77
N LEU A 75 -20.25 -14.85 18.73
CA LEU A 75 -21.40 -13.96 18.59
C LEU A 75 -21.81 -13.74 17.12
N GLY A 76 -21.07 -14.30 16.15
CA GLY A 76 -21.34 -14.14 14.72
C GLY A 76 -21.04 -12.75 14.16
N TYR A 77 -20.20 -11.96 14.84
CA TYR A 77 -19.71 -10.67 14.34
C TYR A 77 -18.48 -10.79 13.43
N ILE A 78 -17.79 -11.92 13.50
CA ILE A 78 -16.67 -12.29 12.63
C ILE A 78 -17.07 -13.59 11.96
N ASP A 79 -17.10 -13.60 10.62
CA ASP A 79 -17.38 -14.83 9.88
C ASP A 79 -16.15 -15.74 9.83
N ARG A 80 -16.32 -16.97 9.33
CA ARG A 80 -15.22 -17.95 9.27
C ARG A 80 -14.03 -17.45 8.44
N ALA A 81 -14.26 -16.79 7.32
CA ALA A 81 -13.16 -16.38 6.43
C ALA A 81 -12.32 -15.27 7.08
N ASP A 82 -12.99 -14.31 7.70
CA ASP A 82 -12.33 -13.25 8.47
C ASP A 82 -11.64 -13.81 9.72
N GLY A 83 -12.27 -14.77 10.40
CA GLY A 83 -11.72 -15.47 11.56
C GLY A 83 -10.45 -16.23 11.23
N ASP A 84 -10.44 -16.99 10.13
CA ASP A 84 -9.26 -17.73 9.65
C ASP A 84 -8.10 -16.77 9.32
N LEU A 85 -8.38 -15.63 8.67
CA LEU A 85 -7.35 -14.61 8.37
C LEU A 85 -6.80 -13.97 9.65
N LEU A 86 -7.66 -13.63 10.60
CA LEU A 86 -7.26 -13.05 11.88
C LEU A 86 -6.45 -14.04 12.72
N ALA A 87 -6.87 -15.31 12.78
CA ALA A 87 -6.15 -16.35 13.52
C ALA A 87 -4.73 -16.51 12.99
N ARG A 88 -4.55 -16.59 11.66
CA ARG A 88 -3.23 -16.65 11.03
C ARG A 88 -2.41 -15.38 11.24
N PHE A 89 -3.05 -14.22 11.27
CA PHE A 89 -2.38 -12.95 11.57
C PHE A 89 -1.90 -12.87 13.03
N LEU A 90 -2.65 -13.44 13.98
CA LEU A 90 -2.30 -13.44 15.40
C LEU A 90 -1.17 -14.44 15.74
N ASP A 91 -1.17 -15.60 15.09
CA ASP A 91 -0.19 -16.67 15.33
C ASP A 91 0.18 -17.36 14.01
N PRO A 92 1.06 -16.76 13.17
CA PRO A 92 1.42 -17.33 11.87
C PRO A 92 2.07 -18.71 11.97
N ASP A 93 2.87 -18.93 13.02
CA ASP A 93 3.64 -20.16 13.24
C ASP A 93 2.72 -21.37 13.42
N MET A 94 1.55 -21.17 14.04
CA MET A 94 0.55 -22.22 14.22
C MET A 94 -0.03 -22.75 12.89
N PHE A 95 0.09 -21.98 11.81
CA PHE A 95 -0.47 -22.30 10.50
C PHE A 95 0.61 -22.52 9.42
N GLU A 96 1.86 -22.75 9.82
CA GLU A 96 2.92 -23.11 8.87
C GLU A 96 2.56 -24.37 8.08
N GLY A 97 2.68 -24.29 6.76
CA GLY A 97 2.38 -25.39 5.84
C GLY A 97 0.89 -25.59 5.52
N GLU A 98 -0.01 -24.82 6.15
CA GLU A 98 -1.42 -24.81 5.77
C GLU A 98 -1.60 -24.19 4.36
N PRO A 99 -2.62 -24.61 3.60
CA PRO A 99 -2.92 -24.01 2.30
C PRO A 99 -3.16 -22.50 2.41
N ASP A 100 -2.85 -21.78 1.33
CA ASP A 100 -3.15 -20.35 1.22
C ASP A 100 -4.64 -20.08 1.38
N LEU A 101 -4.94 -18.97 2.06
CA LEU A 101 -6.30 -18.49 2.19
C LEU A 101 -6.77 -17.93 0.84
N PRO A 102 -8.02 -18.20 0.42
CA PRO A 102 -8.58 -17.59 -0.77
C PRO A 102 -8.63 -16.06 -0.63
N PRO A 103 -8.36 -15.29 -1.69
CA PRO A 103 -8.49 -13.84 -1.64
C PRO A 103 -9.93 -13.42 -1.32
N PRO A 104 -10.15 -12.48 -0.38
CA PRO A 104 -11.48 -12.02 -0.01
C PRO A 104 -12.12 -11.18 -1.12
N VAL A 105 -13.46 -11.21 -1.17
CA VAL A 105 -14.27 -10.45 -2.14
C VAL A 105 -15.44 -9.79 -1.40
N PRO A 106 -15.44 -8.44 -1.23
CA PRO A 106 -14.42 -7.49 -1.68
C PRO A 106 -13.14 -7.54 -0.84
N LEU A 107 -12.00 -7.22 -1.44
CA LEU A 107 -10.74 -6.99 -0.71
C LEU A 107 -10.81 -5.63 0.00
N THR A 108 -10.72 -5.62 1.34
CA THR A 108 -10.61 -4.37 2.11
C THR A 108 -9.15 -3.97 2.38
N PRO A 109 -8.86 -2.71 2.75
CA PRO A 109 -7.52 -2.29 3.19
C PRO A 109 -6.97 -3.10 4.36
N LEU A 110 -7.83 -3.46 5.31
CA LEU A 110 -7.45 -4.27 6.47
C LEU A 110 -7.07 -5.68 6.03
N ASP A 111 -7.89 -6.31 5.18
CA ASP A 111 -7.59 -7.65 4.66
C ASP A 111 -6.28 -7.66 3.87
N PHE A 112 -6.09 -6.67 3.00
CA PHE A 112 -4.87 -6.54 2.21
C PHE A 112 -3.64 -6.45 3.11
N LEU A 113 -3.67 -5.58 4.12
CA LEU A 113 -2.54 -5.40 5.04
C LEU A 113 -2.26 -6.66 5.87
N MET A 114 -3.30 -7.31 6.41
CA MET A 114 -3.14 -8.55 7.17
C MET A 114 -2.54 -9.65 6.29
N ARG A 115 -3.02 -9.80 5.05
CA ARG A 115 -2.51 -10.77 4.09
C ARG A 115 -1.04 -10.53 3.72
N GLU A 116 -0.65 -9.27 3.50
CA GLU A 116 0.75 -8.91 3.25
C GLU A 116 1.64 -9.27 4.46
N ALA A 117 1.15 -9.03 5.69
CA ALA A 117 1.90 -9.33 6.91
C ALA A 117 2.19 -10.83 7.11
N ILE A 118 1.31 -11.71 6.62
CA ILE A 118 1.48 -13.16 6.66
C ILE A 118 1.89 -13.75 5.29
N ALA A 119 2.49 -12.93 4.43
CA ALA A 119 3.03 -13.31 3.12
C ALA A 119 2.06 -14.10 2.22
N GLN A 120 0.77 -13.84 2.35
CA GLN A 120 -0.25 -14.48 1.53
C GLN A 120 -0.17 -13.99 0.07
N PRO A 121 -0.48 -14.84 -0.91
CA PRO A 121 -0.50 -14.41 -2.29
C PRO A 121 -1.54 -13.31 -2.50
N ARG A 122 -1.13 -12.27 -3.23
CA ARG A 122 -2.01 -11.20 -3.69
C ARG A 122 -3.07 -11.77 -4.65
N PRO A 123 -4.29 -11.22 -4.67
CA PRO A 123 -5.30 -11.63 -5.63
C PRO A 123 -4.78 -11.55 -7.08
N PRO A 124 -5.17 -12.49 -7.96
CA PRO A 124 -4.72 -12.50 -9.34
C PRO A 124 -5.21 -11.26 -10.10
N GLY A 125 -4.39 -10.79 -11.04
CA GLY A 125 -4.70 -9.64 -11.89
C GLY A 125 -4.21 -8.31 -11.31
N ALA A 126 -4.65 -7.21 -11.93
CA ALA A 126 -4.22 -5.87 -11.53
C ALA A 126 -4.97 -5.42 -10.27
N LEU A 127 -4.24 -5.18 -9.18
CA LEU A 127 -4.83 -4.62 -7.96
C LEU A 127 -5.51 -3.27 -8.23
N PRO A 128 -6.62 -2.95 -7.54
CA PRO A 128 -7.19 -1.60 -7.58
C PRO A 128 -6.18 -0.53 -7.17
N LEU A 129 -6.30 0.68 -7.73
CA LEU A 129 -5.32 1.78 -7.54
C LEU A 129 -5.03 2.10 -6.07
N ALA A 130 -6.01 1.96 -5.19
CA ALA A 130 -5.84 2.23 -3.76
C ALA A 130 -4.75 1.37 -3.11
N PHE A 131 -4.62 0.11 -3.53
CA PHE A 131 -3.66 -0.85 -2.97
C PHE A 131 -2.27 -0.72 -3.59
N VAL A 132 -2.17 -0.15 -4.79
CA VAL A 132 -0.89 0.09 -5.49
C VAL A 132 0.02 1.04 -4.69
N ASN A 133 -0.57 1.87 -3.83
CA ASN A 133 0.20 2.76 -2.94
C ASN A 133 1.11 2.00 -1.96
N ALA A 134 0.78 0.75 -1.60
CA ALA A 134 1.63 -0.07 -0.74
C ALA A 134 2.97 -0.40 -1.40
N ASP A 135 3.02 -0.48 -2.73
CA ASP A 135 4.24 -0.76 -3.48
C ASP A 135 5.14 0.48 -3.65
N LEU A 136 4.71 1.67 -3.22
CA LEU A 136 5.57 2.86 -3.17
C LEU A 136 6.50 2.89 -1.94
N ARG A 137 6.27 2.02 -0.96
CA ARG A 137 7.06 2.01 0.27
C ARG A 137 8.49 1.50 -0.01
N ARG A 138 9.45 1.91 0.82
CA ARG A 138 10.89 1.59 0.62
C ARG A 138 11.19 0.09 0.72
N GLU A 139 10.34 -0.66 1.40
CA GLU A 139 10.45 -2.11 1.57
C GLU A 139 10.10 -2.86 0.27
N ALA A 140 9.31 -2.24 -0.61
CA ALA A 140 9.04 -2.82 -1.92
C ALA A 140 10.29 -2.73 -2.80
N GLY A 141 10.55 -3.78 -3.58
CA GLY A 141 11.64 -3.76 -4.56
C GLY A 141 11.45 -2.63 -5.58
N TRP A 142 12.54 -1.98 -5.99
CA TRP A 142 12.52 -0.79 -6.86
C TRP A 142 11.70 -0.97 -8.15
N ARG A 143 11.72 -2.16 -8.76
CA ARG A 143 10.86 -2.44 -9.92
C ARG A 143 9.36 -2.28 -9.60
N ASN A 144 8.91 -2.74 -8.44
CA ASN A 144 7.51 -2.62 -8.01
C ASN A 144 7.16 -1.17 -7.70
N GLN A 145 8.07 -0.42 -7.06
CA GLN A 145 7.90 1.01 -6.83
C GLN A 145 7.72 1.78 -8.14
N LEU A 146 8.55 1.50 -9.15
CA LEU A 146 8.45 2.14 -10.45
C LEU A 146 7.13 1.81 -11.17
N LEU A 147 6.72 0.54 -11.19
CA LEU A 147 5.43 0.13 -11.77
C LEU A 147 4.24 0.77 -11.05
N ALA A 148 4.31 0.87 -9.72
CA ALA A 148 3.31 1.52 -8.91
C ALA A 148 3.25 3.03 -9.18
N ALA A 149 4.41 3.69 -9.22
CA ALA A 149 4.54 5.12 -9.46
C ALA A 149 4.03 5.50 -10.86
N GLU A 150 4.42 4.76 -11.91
CA GLU A 150 3.90 4.93 -13.27
C GLU A 150 2.36 4.90 -13.24
N ARG A 151 1.78 3.87 -12.64
CA ARG A 151 0.32 3.69 -12.59
C ARG A 151 -0.40 4.78 -11.76
N LEU A 152 0.24 5.29 -10.70
CA LEU A 152 -0.30 6.35 -9.86
C LEU A 152 -0.17 7.74 -10.49
N VAL A 153 0.90 8.02 -11.25
CA VAL A 153 1.03 9.28 -12.02
C VAL A 153 -0.05 9.37 -13.08
N ARG A 154 -0.30 8.28 -13.82
CA ARG A 154 -1.36 8.23 -14.85
C ARG A 154 -2.75 8.53 -14.32
N SER A 155 -3.01 8.13 -13.07
CA SER A 155 -4.26 8.44 -12.38
C SER A 155 -4.24 9.77 -11.63
N GLN A 156 -3.16 10.55 -11.77
CA GLN A 156 -2.92 11.83 -11.10
C GLN A 156 -2.97 11.72 -9.56
N ALA A 157 -2.72 10.52 -9.03
CA ALA A 157 -2.74 10.23 -7.61
C ALA A 157 -1.45 10.68 -6.89
N ILE A 158 -0.33 10.73 -7.63
CA ILE A 158 0.96 11.30 -7.21
C ILE A 158 1.46 12.28 -8.27
N THR A 159 2.46 13.09 -7.93
CA THR A 159 3.02 14.07 -8.87
C THR A 159 4.00 13.41 -9.85
N PRO A 160 4.15 13.95 -11.07
CA PRO A 160 5.17 13.46 -12.01
C PRO A 160 6.58 13.53 -11.44
N ASN A 161 6.88 14.53 -10.60
CA ASN A 161 8.20 14.66 -9.97
C ASN A 161 8.54 13.45 -9.10
N THR A 162 7.57 12.87 -8.38
CA THR A 162 7.81 11.64 -7.60
C THR A 162 8.26 10.48 -8.48
N LEU A 163 7.74 10.38 -9.72
CA LEU A 163 8.17 9.35 -10.67
C LEU A 163 9.58 9.65 -11.21
N VAL A 164 9.89 10.91 -11.51
CA VAL A 164 11.24 11.32 -11.93
C VAL A 164 12.26 11.01 -10.83
N ASP A 165 11.97 11.38 -9.58
CA ASP A 165 12.83 11.08 -8.43
C ASP A 165 13.14 9.58 -8.37
N LEU A 166 12.11 8.72 -8.50
CA LEU A 166 12.27 7.27 -8.51
C LEU A 166 13.05 6.74 -9.72
N TYR A 167 12.88 7.33 -10.90
CA TYR A 167 13.68 6.97 -12.08
C TYR A 167 15.15 7.33 -11.89
N THR A 168 15.46 8.39 -11.15
CA THR A 168 16.84 8.84 -10.93
C THR A 168 17.52 8.25 -9.69
N ASP A 169 16.79 7.48 -8.86
CA ASP A 169 17.27 7.00 -7.56
C ASP A 169 18.38 5.92 -7.64
N ALA A 170 18.42 5.14 -8.72
CA ALA A 170 19.39 4.06 -8.89
C ALA A 170 19.74 3.79 -10.35
N LYS A 171 20.82 3.04 -10.61
CA LYS A 171 21.17 2.60 -11.97
C LYS A 171 20.22 1.48 -12.43
N PRO A 172 19.79 1.46 -13.70
CA PRO A 172 18.96 0.39 -14.25
C PRO A 172 19.51 -0.99 -13.92
N ALA A 173 18.68 -1.85 -13.34
CA ALA A 173 19.11 -3.18 -12.89
C ALA A 173 19.25 -4.20 -14.03
N ALA A 174 18.61 -3.95 -15.17
CA ALA A 174 18.67 -4.79 -16.37
C ALA A 174 18.36 -3.95 -17.62
N SER A 175 18.23 -4.60 -18.77
CA SER A 175 17.71 -3.99 -20.00
C SER A 175 16.25 -4.40 -20.25
N GLY A 176 15.51 -3.59 -21.01
CA GLY A 176 14.16 -3.89 -21.46
C GLY A 176 13.04 -3.42 -20.52
N GLY A 177 11.87 -3.17 -21.11
CA GLY A 177 10.66 -2.72 -20.41
C GLY A 177 10.91 -1.46 -19.60
N ILE A 178 10.56 -1.50 -18.31
CA ILE A 178 10.72 -0.36 -17.38
C ILE A 178 12.15 0.19 -17.31
N TRP A 179 13.16 -0.67 -17.51
CA TRP A 179 14.56 -0.26 -17.42
C TRP A 179 15.01 0.59 -18.62
N ASN A 180 14.36 0.42 -19.77
CA ASN A 180 14.58 1.31 -20.92
C ASN A 180 14.01 2.70 -20.63
N ARG A 181 12.84 2.78 -19.99
CA ARG A 181 12.24 4.05 -19.55
C ARG A 181 13.13 4.76 -18.53
N VAL A 182 13.62 4.02 -17.52
CA VAL A 182 14.58 4.54 -16.53
C VAL A 182 15.83 5.10 -17.24
N SER A 183 16.43 4.33 -18.14
CA SER A 183 17.63 4.75 -18.89
C SER A 183 17.39 6.03 -19.71
N ALA A 184 16.24 6.13 -20.40
CA ALA A 184 15.92 7.30 -21.24
C ALA A 184 15.71 8.57 -20.40
N ILE A 185 15.01 8.46 -19.27
CA ILE A 185 14.82 9.60 -18.35
C ILE A 185 16.15 10.02 -17.73
N GLN A 186 17.00 9.09 -17.32
CA GLN A 186 18.32 9.40 -16.78
C GLN A 186 19.24 10.08 -17.80
N ALA A 187 19.21 9.64 -19.07
CA ALA A 187 19.96 10.28 -20.14
C ALA A 187 19.50 11.73 -20.36
N LEU A 188 18.19 11.97 -20.34
CA LEU A 188 17.61 13.31 -20.41
C LEU A 188 18.03 14.18 -19.21
N ASP A 189 17.94 13.65 -17.99
CA ASP A 189 18.31 14.35 -16.77
C ASP A 189 19.80 14.77 -16.77
N VAL A 190 20.69 13.86 -17.16
CA VAL A 190 22.13 14.15 -17.30
C VAL A 190 22.38 15.26 -18.33
N ALA A 191 21.72 15.22 -19.49
CA ALA A 191 21.88 16.25 -20.51
C ALA A 191 21.39 17.64 -20.02
N LEU A 192 20.29 17.67 -19.26
CA LEU A 192 19.76 18.89 -18.65
C LEU A 192 20.74 19.48 -17.62
N LEU A 193 21.28 18.64 -16.72
CA LEU A 193 22.24 19.05 -15.70
C LEU A 193 23.57 19.53 -16.29
N ALA A 194 24.00 18.93 -17.40
CA ALA A 194 25.23 19.31 -18.10
C ALA A 194 25.08 20.57 -18.96
N HIS A 195 23.85 21.07 -19.18
CA HIS A 195 23.53 22.12 -20.14
C HIS A 195 24.05 21.81 -21.57
N ASP A 196 24.05 20.54 -21.96
CA ASP A 196 24.52 20.07 -23.27
C ASP A 196 23.36 20.04 -24.26
N SER A 197 23.32 21.03 -25.16
CA SER A 197 22.26 21.14 -26.17
C SER A 197 22.24 19.99 -27.17
N GLU A 198 23.40 19.39 -27.49
CA GLU A 198 23.50 18.29 -28.43
C GLU A 198 22.95 17.02 -27.79
N ALA A 199 23.43 16.67 -26.59
CA ALA A 199 22.91 15.53 -25.84
C ALA A 199 21.41 15.68 -25.54
N LEU A 200 20.94 16.88 -25.22
CA LEU A 200 19.52 17.16 -24.98
C LEU A 200 18.68 16.91 -26.24
N SER A 201 19.16 17.31 -27.41
CA SER A 201 18.46 17.10 -28.69
C SER A 201 18.30 15.62 -29.05
N GLN A 202 19.22 14.78 -28.56
CA GLN A 202 19.20 13.33 -28.77
C GLN A 202 18.36 12.61 -27.72
N ALA A 203 18.46 12.99 -26.44
CA ALA A 203 17.79 12.30 -25.35
C ALA A 203 16.28 12.62 -25.25
N LEU A 204 15.87 13.84 -25.60
CA LEU A 204 14.48 14.28 -25.43
C LEU A 204 13.46 13.45 -26.24
N PRO A 205 13.66 13.17 -27.55
CA PRO A 205 12.73 12.36 -28.33
C PRO A 205 12.55 10.94 -27.75
N ASP A 206 13.64 10.32 -27.31
CA ASP A 206 13.62 8.97 -26.74
C ASP A 206 12.89 8.94 -25.40
N ALA A 207 13.20 9.89 -24.50
CA ALA A 207 12.52 10.06 -23.23
C ALA A 207 11.01 10.31 -23.42
N TYR A 208 10.65 11.14 -24.39
CA TYR A 208 9.25 11.44 -24.71
C TYR A 208 8.51 10.18 -25.20
N ALA A 209 9.08 9.43 -26.16
CA ALA A 209 8.49 8.18 -26.65
C ALA A 209 8.31 7.14 -25.54
N MET A 210 9.29 7.01 -24.63
CA MET A 210 9.21 6.13 -23.48
C MET A 210 8.09 6.51 -22.50
N MET A 211 7.80 7.81 -22.34
CA MET A 211 6.71 8.28 -21.48
C MET A 211 5.33 8.14 -22.16
N GLU A 212 5.23 8.26 -23.49
CA GLU A 212 3.99 7.95 -24.21
C GLU A 212 3.54 6.49 -24.03
N GLU A 213 4.48 5.55 -23.88
CA GLU A 213 4.15 4.14 -23.58
C GLU A 213 3.52 3.96 -22.20
N VAL A 214 3.84 4.84 -21.25
CA VAL A 214 3.27 4.80 -19.90
C VAL A 214 1.81 5.27 -19.95
N GLY A 215 1.52 6.31 -20.73
CA GLY A 215 0.17 6.80 -21.05
C GLY A 215 -0.33 7.85 -20.07
#